data_AF-A0A6G9API7-F1
#
_entry.id   AF-A0A6G9API7-F1
#
_cell.length_a   1.000
_cell.length_b   1.000
_cell.length_c   1.000
_cell.angle_alpha   90.00
_cell.angle_beta   90.00
_cell.angle_gamma   90.00
#
_symmetry.space_group_name_H-M   'P 1'
#
loop_
_entity.id
_entity.type
_entity.pdbx_description
1 polymer ?
#
loop_
_entity_poly.entity_id
_entity_poly.type
_entity_poly.pdbx_seq_one_letter_code
_entity_poly.pdbx_strand_id
1 'polypeptide(L)'
;MTQAQYDWLVIDSKVKHSCLLFTDASIPLHQIGLFIPSRAFTLKQLKVYLMGFGLIEADIVLIPIHKHPRNAPFGGYVVMIPLPKL
;
A
#
# COMPACT_ATOMS: atom_id res chain seq x y z
N MET A 1 8.08 1.78 -10.61
CA MET A 1 6.94 2.69 -10.74
C MET A 1 7.44 4.06 -11.18
N THR A 2 6.74 4.74 -12.10
CA THR A 2 7.02 6.13 -12.48
C THR A 2 6.36 7.12 -11.51
N GLN A 3 6.79 8.38 -11.49
CA GLN A 3 6.17 9.41 -10.63
C GLN A 3 4.66 9.54 -10.89
N ALA A 4 4.25 9.59 -12.17
CA ALA A 4 2.84 9.72 -12.54
C ALA A 4 1.98 8.53 -12.05
N GLN A 5 2.51 7.31 -12.09
CA GLN A 5 1.82 6.13 -11.56
C GLN A 5 1.68 6.20 -10.04
N TYR A 6 2.73 6.65 -9.35
CA TYR A 6 2.73 6.82 -7.91
C TYR A 6 1.71 7.86 -7.46
N ASP A 7 1.71 9.05 -8.08
CA ASP A 7 0.78 10.13 -7.75
C ASP A 7 -0.67 9.67 -7.96
N TRP A 8 -0.94 8.95 -9.06
CA TRP A 8 -2.26 8.43 -9.33
C TRP A 8 -2.70 7.39 -8.29
N LEU A 9 -1.82 6.46 -7.91
CA LEU A 9 -2.08 5.48 -6.85
C LEU A 9 -2.39 6.15 -5.51
N VAL A 10 -1.62 7.17 -5.12
CA VAL A 10 -1.81 7.93 -3.87
C VAL A 10 -3.18 8.62 -3.85
N ILE A 11 -3.54 9.31 -4.93
CA ILE A 11 -4.81 10.02 -5.04
C ILE A 11 -5.98 9.03 -5.05
N ASP A 12 -5.92 8.02 -5.91
CA ASP A 12 -6.99 7.05 -6.09
C ASP A 12 -7.25 6.25 -4.80
N SER A 13 -6.19 5.77 -4.15
CA SER A 13 -6.30 5.01 -2.90
C SER A 13 -6.87 5.84 -1.75
N LYS A 14 -6.48 7.11 -1.62
CA LYS A 14 -7.00 8.01 -0.58
C LYS A 14 -8.47 8.39 -0.83
N VAL A 15 -8.80 8.77 -2.06
CA VAL A 15 -10.13 9.34 -2.39
C VAL A 15 -11.20 8.25 -2.51
N LYS A 16 -10.89 7.12 -3.17
CA LYS A 16 -11.89 6.09 -3.46
C LYS A 16 -11.97 5.00 -2.40
N HIS A 17 -10.85 4.71 -1.74
CA HIS A 17 -10.72 3.50 -0.92
C HIS A 17 -10.40 3.79 0.55
N SER A 18 -10.29 5.08 0.91
CA SER A 18 -9.94 5.54 2.27
C SER A 18 -8.66 4.89 2.80
N CYS A 19 -7.70 4.65 1.91
CA CYS A 19 -6.41 4.10 2.29
C CYS A 19 -5.57 5.15 3.04
N LEU A 20 -4.61 4.68 3.84
CA LEU A 20 -3.71 5.53 4.61
C LEU A 20 -2.26 5.26 4.22
N LEU A 21 -1.54 6.32 3.87
CA LEU A 21 -0.10 6.27 3.64
C LEU A 21 0.62 6.58 4.95
N PHE A 22 1.68 5.82 5.25
CA PHE A 22 2.47 6.03 6.45
C PHE A 22 3.92 5.59 6.26
N THR A 23 4.80 6.21 7.04
CA THR A 23 6.19 5.78 7.22
C THR A 23 6.36 5.25 8.65
N ASP A 24 7.30 4.34 8.82
CA ASP A 24 7.65 3.75 10.11
C ASP A 24 9.14 3.39 10.10
N ALA A 25 9.77 3.28 11.26
CA ALA A 25 11.19 2.92 11.37
C ALA A 25 11.50 1.52 10.78
N SER A 26 10.49 0.65 10.69
CA SER A 26 10.59 -0.67 10.05
C SER A 26 10.50 -0.64 8.51
N ILE A 27 10.17 0.50 7.92
CA ILE A 27 10.00 0.67 6.47
C ILE A 27 11.30 1.22 5.86
N PRO A 28 11.88 0.56 4.84
CA PRO A 28 13.06 1.09 4.16
C PRO A 28 12.80 2.47 3.57
N LEU A 29 13.80 3.36 3.62
CA LEU A 29 13.68 4.77 3.18
C LEU A 29 13.27 4.96 1.71
N HIS A 30 13.44 3.93 0.87
CA HIS A 30 13.05 3.94 -0.54
C HIS A 30 11.63 3.39 -0.78
N GLN A 31 10.85 3.20 0.29
CA GLN A 31 9.50 2.65 0.26
C GLN A 31 8.57 3.44 1.20
N ILE A 32 7.27 3.25 1.02
CA ILE A 32 6.22 3.77 1.91
C ILE A 32 5.21 2.67 2.21
N GLY A 33 4.61 2.70 3.40
CA GLY A 33 3.51 1.83 3.77
C GLY A 33 2.19 2.39 3.28
N LEU A 34 1.37 1.56 2.65
CA LEU A 34 -0.01 1.84 2.31
C LEU A 34 -0.91 0.87 3.08
N PHE A 35 -1.73 1.38 3.98
CA PHE A 35 -2.80 0.63 4.62
C PHE A 35 -4.07 0.69 3.76
N ILE A 36 -4.67 -0.46 3.54
CA ILE A 36 -5.86 -0.65 2.72
C ILE A 36 -6.91 -1.43 3.52
N PRO A 37 -8.10 -0.85 3.78
CA PRO A 37 -9.16 -1.56 4.49
C PRO A 37 -9.60 -2.85 3.78
N SER A 38 -9.79 -3.95 4.51
CA SER A 38 -10.20 -5.23 3.90
C SER A 38 -11.60 -5.19 3.26
N ARG A 39 -12.44 -4.25 3.69
CA ARG A 39 -13.74 -3.96 3.07
C ARG A 39 -13.65 -3.32 1.67
N ALA A 40 -12.53 -2.70 1.33
CA ALA A 40 -12.35 -2.04 0.04
C ALA A 40 -12.08 -3.07 -1.07
N PHE A 41 -11.31 -4.11 -0.74
CA PHE A 41 -10.90 -5.14 -1.69
C PHE A 41 -10.80 -6.51 -1.02
N THR A 42 -11.24 -7.55 -1.72
CA THR A 42 -10.70 -8.89 -1.45
C THR A 42 -9.21 -8.92 -1.78
N LEU A 43 -8.45 -9.84 -1.17
CA LEU A 43 -7.00 -9.95 -1.44
C LEU A 43 -6.67 -10.10 -2.94
N LYS A 44 -7.49 -10.87 -3.68
CA LYS A 44 -7.31 -11.04 -5.13
C LYS A 44 -7.52 -9.73 -5.89
N GLN A 45 -8.58 -8.98 -5.54
CA GLN A 45 -8.85 -7.67 -6.15
C GLN A 45 -7.76 -6.66 -5.83
N LEU A 46 -7.22 -6.70 -4.60
CA LEU A 46 -6.14 -5.82 -4.20
C LEU A 46 -4.88 -6.04 -5.06
N LYS A 47 -4.49 -7.29 -5.28
CA LYS A 47 -3.34 -7.62 -6.14
C LYS A 47 -3.51 -7.06 -7.55
N VAL A 48 -4.69 -7.29 -8.15
CA VAL A 48 -5.01 -6.79 -9.50
C VAL A 48 -4.98 -5.26 -9.54
N TYR A 49 -5.57 -4.60 -8.55
CA TYR A 49 -5.57 -3.14 -8.42
C TYR A 49 -4.14 -2.59 -8.41
N LEU A 50 -3.29 -3.08 -7.51
CA LEU A 50 -1.91 -2.62 -7.36
C LEU A 50 -1.04 -2.90 -8.59
N MET A 51 -1.22 -4.07 -9.23
CA MET A 51 -0.53 -4.41 -10.47
C MET A 51 -0.89 -3.44 -11.61
N GLY A 52 -2.10 -2.87 -11.62
CA GLY A 52 -2.51 -1.83 -12.56
C GLY A 52 -1.66 -0.54 -12.48
N PHE A 53 -0.97 -0.32 -11.37
CA PHE A 53 -0.05 0.81 -11.16
C PHE A 53 1.43 0.41 -11.31
N GLY A 54 1.71 -0.80 -11.82
CA GLY A 54 3.07 -1.28 -12.07
C GLY A 54 3.79 -1.83 -10.85
N LEU A 55 3.06 -2.25 -9.81
CA LEU A 55 3.58 -3.04 -8.70
C LEU A 55 3.64 -4.53 -9.06
N ILE A 56 4.62 -5.26 -8.51
CA ILE A 56 4.70 -6.71 -8.67
C ILE A 56 4.25 -7.42 -7.39
N GLU A 57 3.85 -8.68 -7.53
CA GLU A 57 3.25 -9.45 -6.42
C GLU A 57 4.18 -9.59 -5.20
N ALA A 58 5.50 -9.58 -5.43
CA ALA A 58 6.52 -9.63 -4.37
C ALA A 58 6.50 -8.40 -3.45
N ASP A 59 5.98 -7.26 -3.90
CA ASP A 59 5.88 -6.02 -3.12
C ASP A 59 4.66 -6.05 -2.17
N ILE A 60 3.77 -7.04 -2.33
CA ILE A 60 2.49 -7.12 -1.61
C ILE A 60 2.64 -7.96 -0.35
N VAL A 61 3.24 -7.37 0.69
CA VAL A 61 3.49 -8.04 1.97
C VAL A 61 2.33 -7.82 2.94
N LEU A 62 1.51 -8.85 3.14
CA LEU A 62 0.43 -8.84 4.13
C LEU A 62 1.00 -8.92 5.55
N ILE A 63 0.87 -7.85 6.34
CA ILE A 63 1.23 -7.87 7.76
C ILE A 63 0.02 -8.39 8.56
N PRO A 64 0.09 -9.58 9.18
CA PRO A 64 -0.97 -10.03 10.08
C PRO A 64 -0.98 -9.17 11.36
N ILE A 65 -2.17 -8.96 11.92
CA ILE A 65 -2.52 -8.00 12.99
C ILE A 65 -1.55 -7.97 14.20
N HIS A 66 -0.85 -9.07 14.51
CA HIS A 66 0.11 -9.15 15.61
C HIS A 66 1.51 -8.56 15.30
N LYS A 67 1.80 -8.20 14.05
CA LYS A 67 3.01 -7.49 13.62
C LYS A 67 2.71 -6.09 13.07
N HIS A 68 1.53 -5.56 13.35
CA HIS A 68 1.08 -4.28 12.81
C HIS A 68 2.06 -3.15 13.15
N PRO A 69 2.45 -2.31 12.17
CA PRO A 69 3.10 -1.04 12.47
C PRO A 69 2.20 -0.25 13.42
N ARG A 70 2.78 0.40 14.44
CA ARG A 70 2.00 1.07 15.51
C ARG A 70 0.97 2.08 15.00
N ASN A 71 1.18 2.60 13.78
CA ASN A 71 0.39 3.66 13.18
C ASN A 71 -0.67 3.17 12.17
N ALA A 72 -0.76 1.87 11.89
CA ALA A 72 -1.71 1.34 10.91
C ALA A 72 -3.01 0.83 11.61
N PRO A 73 -4.22 1.17 11.11
CA PRO A 73 -5.49 0.70 11.70
C PRO A 73 -5.70 -0.82 11.56
N PHE A 74 -6.48 -1.43 12.45
CA PHE A 74 -6.81 -2.86 12.36
C PHE A 74 -7.78 -3.19 11.20
N GLY A 75 -7.77 -4.45 10.75
CA GLY A 75 -8.78 -4.98 9.82
C GLY A 75 -8.53 -4.70 8.34
N GLY A 76 -7.27 -4.54 7.93
CA GLY A 76 -6.89 -4.30 6.55
C GLY A 76 -5.59 -4.99 6.15
N TYR A 77 -5.06 -4.57 5.01
CA TYR A 77 -3.79 -5.01 4.46
C TYR A 77 -2.81 -3.85 4.54
N VAL A 78 -1.59 -4.12 4.98
CA VAL A 78 -0.48 -3.19 4.76
C VAL A 78 0.24 -3.64 3.50
N VAL A 79 0.69 -2.69 2.68
CA VAL A 79 1.45 -2.96 1.47
C VAL A 79 2.63 -2.01 1.43
N MET A 80 3.78 -2.50 0.98
CA MET A 80 4.98 -1.70 0.83
C MET A 80 5.06 -1.25 -0.63
N ILE A 81 5.13 0.05 -0.86
CA ILE A 81 5.17 0.63 -2.21
C ILE A 81 6.53 1.29 -2.40
N PRO A 82 7.27 0.97 -3.47
CA PRO A 82 8.51 1.67 -3.78
C PRO A 82 8.22 3.13 -4.13
N LEU A 83 9.05 4.03 -3.61
CA LEU A 83 9.04 5.41 -4.07
C LEU A 83 9.49 5.46 -5.55
N PRO A 84 8.91 6.36 -6.36
CA PRO A 84 9.36 6.57 -7.72
C PRO A 84 10.85 6.95 -7.72
N LYS A 85 11.60 6.40 -8.68
CA LYS A 85 13.01 6.77 -8.84
C LYS A 85 13.07 8.24 -9.31
N LEU A 86 13.90 9.04 -8.65
CA LEU A 86 14.28 10.39 -9.09
C LEU A 86 14.94 10.35 -10.47
#